data_AF-A0A6A4Z668-F1
#
_entry.id   AF-A0A6A4Z668-F1
#
_cell.length_a   1.000
_cell.length_b   1.000
_cell.length_c   1.000
_cell.angle_alpha   90.00
_cell.angle_beta   90.00
_cell.angle_gamma   90.00
#
_symmetry.space_group_name_H-M   'P 1'
#
loop_
_entity.id
_entity.type
_entity.pdbx_description
1 polymer ?
#
loop_
_entity_poly.entity_id
_entity_poly.type
_entity_poly.pdbx_seq_one_letter_code
_entity_poly.pdbx_strand_id
1 'polypeptide(L)' 'MSQQSPEYPCAAGKQYFGRGPIQLSWNYNYEDFGKAVNLDLVVSPELVATDYDLVWWM' A
#
# COMPACT_ATOMS: atom_id res chain seq x y z
N MET A 1 4.41 -1.15 -9.13
CA MET A 1 5.46 -2.18 -9.00
C MET A 1 4.84 -3.36 -8.28
N SER A 2 5.06 -4.59 -8.74
CA SER A 2 4.38 -5.77 -8.20
C SER A 2 5.36 -6.93 -8.21
N GLN A 3 5.58 -7.53 -7.05
CA GLN A 3 6.29 -8.78 -6.91
C GLN A 3 5.26 -9.87 -6.73
N GLN A 4 5.14 -10.77 -7.70
CA GLN A 4 4.25 -11.92 -7.57
C GLN A 4 4.84 -12.86 -6.50
N SER A 5 4.14 -12.97 -5.38
CA SER A 5 4.45 -13.89 -4.28
C SER A 5 3.14 -14.46 -3.74
N PRO A 6 3.10 -15.76 -3.35
CA PRO A 6 1.96 -16.30 -2.60
C PRO A 6 1.72 -15.58 -1.28
N GLU A 7 2.79 -15.02 -0.70
CA GLU A 7 2.75 -14.32 0.58
C GLU A 7 2.31 -12.86 0.46
N TYR A 8 2.49 -12.26 -0.72
CA TYR A 8 2.08 -10.88 -1.02
C TYR A 8 1.27 -10.85 -2.32
N PRO A 9 0.03 -11.37 -2.32
CA PRO A 9 -0.78 -11.42 -3.53
C PRO A 9 -1.08 -10.01 -4.03
N CYS A 10 -0.96 -9.80 -5.34
CA CYS A 10 -1.36 -8.53 -5.95
C CYS A 10 -2.87 -8.54 -6.20
N ALA A 11 -3.56 -7.46 -5.81
CA ALA A 11 -4.95 -7.26 -6.17
C ALA A 11 -5.10 -6.99 -7.67
N ALA A 12 -6.13 -7.59 -8.29
CA ALA A 12 -6.37 -7.46 -9.72
C ALA A 12 -6.57 -5.99 -10.13
N GLY A 13 -5.86 -5.55 -11.16
CA GLY A 13 -5.93 -4.18 -11.67
C GLY A 13 -5.28 -3.12 -10.77
N LYS A 14 -4.66 -3.51 -9.65
CA LYS A 14 -3.99 -2.57 -8.75
C LYS A 14 -2.50 -2.45 -9.04
N GLN A 15 -1.97 -1.26 -8.75
CA GLN A 15 -0.57 -0.93 -8.94
C GLN A 15 0.00 -0.27 -7.69
N TYR A 16 1.17 -0.74 -7.26
CA TYR A 16 1.88 -0.27 -6.08
C TYR A 16 3.08 0.58 -6.49
N PHE A 17 2.81 1.74 -7.10
CA PHE A 17 3.81 2.77 -7.36
C PHE A 17 3.97 3.68 -6.14
N GLY A 18 5.02 4.52 -6.12
CA GLY A 18 5.30 5.45 -5.03
C GLY A 18 4.11 6.35 -4.71
N ARG A 19 3.64 6.34 -3.46
CA ARG A 19 2.61 7.25 -2.93
C ARG A 19 3.06 7.86 -1.61
N GLY A 20 2.60 9.08 -1.34
CA GLY A 20 2.92 9.82 -0.13
C GLY A 20 4.39 10.31 -0.04
N PRO A 21 4.77 10.92 1.09
CA PRO A 21 6.08 11.54 1.32
C PRO A 21 7.24 10.56 1.27
N ILE A 22 7.05 9.33 1.78
CA ILE A 22 8.08 8.28 1.74
C ILE A 22 8.07 7.48 0.43
N GLN A 23 7.19 7.83 -0.53
CA GLN A 23 7.05 7.15 -1.82
C GLN A 23 6.88 5.63 -1.67
N LEU A 24 5.92 5.22 -0.82
CA LEU A 24 5.62 3.81 -0.54
C LEU A 24 5.36 3.06 -1.85
N SER A 25 6.13 2.00 -2.07
CA SER A 25 6.24 1.29 -3.35
C SER A 25 6.26 -0.21 -3.12
N TRP A 26 5.82 -1.01 -4.10
CA TRP A 26 5.72 -2.48 -4.03
C TRP A 26 4.61 -3.03 -3.12
N ASN A 27 3.93 -4.08 -3.59
CA ASN A 27 2.81 -4.74 -2.91
C ASN A 27 3.12 -5.15 -1.47
N TYR A 28 4.31 -5.71 -1.21
CA TYR A 28 4.66 -6.16 0.14
C TYR A 28 4.70 -5.00 1.15
N ASN A 29 5.22 -3.84 0.76
CA ASN A 29 5.23 -2.65 1.62
C ASN A 29 3.81 -2.12 1.87
N TYR A 30 2.92 -2.21 0.87
CA TYR A 30 1.51 -1.85 1.07
C TYR A 30 0.82 -2.82 2.02
N GLU A 31 1.12 -4.11 1.94
CA GLU A 31 0.57 -5.10 2.85
C GLU A 31 1.04 -4.90 4.29
N ASP A 32 2.35 -4.74 4.50
CA ASP A 32 2.93 -4.57 5.83
C ASP A 32 2.49 -3.25 6.46
N PHE A 33 2.46 -2.17 5.67
CA PHE A 33 1.92 -0.90 6.14
C PHE A 33 0.44 -1.04 6.48
N GLY A 34 -0.35 -1.70 5.62
CA GLY A 34 -1.75 -2.01 5.86
C GLY A 34 -1.99 -2.74 7.19
N LYS A 35 -1.16 -3.74 7.50
CA LYS A 35 -1.21 -4.45 8.79
C LYS A 35 -0.92 -3.54 9.97
N ALA A 36 0.08 -2.66 9.86
CA ALA A 36 0.44 -1.72 10.93
C ALA A 36 -0.69 -0.74 11.26
N VAL A 37 -1.50 -0.39 10.26
CA VAL A 37 -2.56 0.63 10.35
C VAL A 37 -3.96 0.05 10.35
N ASN A 38 -4.07 -1.29 10.34
CA ASN A 38 -5.31 -2.04 10.29
C ASN A 38 -6.21 -1.69 9.08
N LEU A 39 -5.61 -1.55 7.89
CA LEU A 39 -6.28 -1.35 6.61
C LEU A 39 -5.75 -2.31 5.53
N ASP A 40 -6.60 -2.71 4.60
CA ASP A 40 -6.14 -3.45 3.42
C ASP A 40 -5.72 -2.46 2.31
N LEU A 41 -4.45 -2.08 2.35
CA LEU A 41 -3.86 -1.20 1.35
C LEU A 41 -3.43 -1.96 0.09
N VAL A 42 -3.51 -3.30 0.08
CA VAL A 42 -3.24 -4.10 -1.12
C VAL A 42 -4.41 -3.98 -2.10
N VAL A 43 -5.64 -3.98 -1.59
CA VAL A 43 -6.86 -3.72 -2.38
C VAL A 43 -7.18 -2.24 -2.55
N SER A 44 -6.72 -1.37 -1.64
CA SER A 44 -6.97 0.08 -1.69
C SER A 44 -5.69 0.92 -1.63
N PRO A 45 -4.70 0.71 -2.54
CA PRO A 45 -3.42 1.42 -2.49
C PRO A 45 -3.55 2.93 -2.68
N GLU A 46 -4.63 3.40 -3.30
CA GLU A 46 -4.97 4.82 -3.43
C GLU A 46 -5.07 5.57 -2.10
N LEU A 47 -5.42 4.90 -0.99
CA LEU A 47 -5.57 5.54 0.32
C LEU A 47 -4.27 6.21 0.79
N VAL A 48 -3.11 5.62 0.47
CA VAL A 48 -1.79 6.19 0.79
C VAL A 48 -1.54 7.54 0.11
N ALA A 49 -2.30 7.89 -0.93
CA ALA A 49 -2.22 9.18 -1.61
C ALA A 49 -3.34 10.16 -1.21
N THR A 50 -4.47 9.65 -0.71
CA THR A 50 -5.68 10.47 -0.51
C THR A 50 -6.01 10.72 0.96
N ASP A 51 -5.63 9.81 1.84
CA ASP A 51 -5.93 9.92 3.27
C ASP A 51 -4.76 10.65 3.98
N TYR A 52 -5.08 11.80 4.54
CA TYR A 52 -4.09 12.64 5.21
C TYR A 52 -3.62 12.02 6.53
N ASP A 53 -4.54 11.38 7.26
CA ASP A 53 -4.25 10.82 8.58
C ASP A 53 -3.30 9.63 8.48
N LEU A 54 -3.45 8.82 7.41
CA LEU A 54 -2.55 7.72 7.07
C LEU A 54 -1.09 8.16 6.80
N VAL A 55 -0.89 9.41 6.41
CA VAL A 55 0.37 9.85 5.78
C VAL A 55 1.13 10.86 6.65
N TRP A 56 0.40 11.60 7.48
CA TRP A 56 0.95 12.73 8.25
C TRP A 56 0.73 12.62 9.76
N TRP A 57 -0.22 11.81 10.22
CA TRP A 57 -0.56 11.68 11.63
C TRP A 57 -0.31 10.28 12.22
N MET A 58 0.36 9.41 11.45
CA MET A 58 0.82 8.09 11.90
C MET A 58 2.20 8.12 12.55
#